data_AF-A0A850J276-F1
#
_entry.id   AF-A0A850J276-F1
#
_cell.length_a   1.000
_cell.length_b   1.000
_cell.length_c   1.000
_cell.angle_alpha   90.00
_cell.angle_beta   90.00
_cell.angle_gamma   90.00
#
_symmetry.space_group_name_H-M   'P 1'
#
loop_
_entity.id
_entity.type
_entity.pdbx_description
1 polymer ?
#
loop_
_entity_poly.entity_id
_entity_poly.type
_entity_poly.pdbx_seq_one_letter_code
_entity_poly.pdbx_strand_id
1 'polypeptide(L)'
;MPPAQKPRGEVTRGTTAPNRLRRVDRWIAATQTGALRADPSPLAVDLGYGASPITTFEIYTRLRAVAPHLEVVGIEIEPERVTAGLTLLAALR
;
A
#
# COMPACT_ATOMS: atom_id res chain seq x y z
N MET A 1 30.75 -20.10 0.17
CA MET A 1 29.68 -19.63 1.08
C MET A 1 28.49 -20.56 0.93
N PRO A 2 27.85 -21.02 2.03
CA PRO A 2 26.57 -21.71 1.91
C PRO A 2 25.54 -20.77 1.26
N PRO A 3 24.57 -21.30 0.50
CA PRO A 3 23.53 -20.48 -0.12
C PRO A 3 22.77 -19.72 0.97
N ALA A 4 22.57 -18.42 0.76
CA ALA A 4 21.77 -17.60 1.66
C ALA A 4 20.37 -18.22 1.79
N GLN A 5 19.95 -18.48 3.02
CA GLN A 5 18.63 -19.04 3.28
C GLN A 5 17.57 -18.06 2.77
N LYS A 6 16.65 -18.53 1.93
CA LYS A 6 15.59 -17.68 1.39
C LYS A 6 14.72 -17.13 2.54
N PRO A 7 14.30 -15.85 2.50
CA PRO A 7 13.36 -15.29 3.47
C PRO A 7 12.10 -16.15 3.56
N ARG A 8 11.66 -16.49 4.78
CA ARG A 8 10.37 -17.15 5.02
C ARG A 8 9.32 -16.07 5.26
N GLY A 9 8.32 -16.01 4.37
CA GLY A 9 7.12 -15.20 4.59
C GLY A 9 6.08 -15.99 5.37
N GLU A 10 5.47 -15.36 6.37
CA GLU A 10 4.34 -15.92 7.12
C GLU A 10 3.09 -15.10 6.80
N VAL A 11 2.05 -15.77 6.32
CA VAL A 11 0.77 -15.12 5.99
C VAL A 11 0.11 -14.66 7.29
N THR A 12 -0.07 -13.35 7.44
CA THR A 12 -0.78 -12.79 8.59
C THR A 12 -2.28 -12.66 8.31
N ARG A 13 -3.08 -12.60 9.38
CA ARG A 13 -4.52 -12.40 9.29
C ARG A 13 -4.80 -10.96 8.86
N GLY A 14 -5.38 -10.78 7.66
CA GLY A 14 -5.82 -9.48 7.15
C GLY A 14 -7.04 -8.96 7.90
N THR A 15 -6.85 -8.24 9.01
CA THR A 15 -7.93 -7.76 9.90
C THR A 15 -8.05 -6.23 9.96
N THR A 16 -7.32 -5.50 9.12
CA THR A 16 -7.39 -4.05 9.11
C THR A 16 -8.74 -3.62 8.53
N ALA A 17 -9.64 -3.22 9.40
CA ALA A 17 -10.94 -2.67 9.01
C ALA A 17 -10.75 -1.37 8.20
N PRO A 18 -11.70 -1.03 7.31
CA PRO A 18 -11.69 0.26 6.62
C PRO A 18 -11.47 1.42 7.59
N ASN A 19 -10.70 2.41 7.15
CA ASN A 19 -10.41 3.65 7.86
C ASN A 19 -9.62 3.51 9.17
N ARG A 20 -9.19 2.29 9.54
CA ARG A 20 -8.44 2.02 10.77
C ARG A 20 -7.07 2.72 10.79
N LEU A 21 -6.46 2.94 9.63
CA LEU A 21 -5.15 3.58 9.47
C LEU A 21 -5.20 5.09 9.21
N ARG A 22 -6.39 5.72 9.15
CA ARG A 22 -6.56 7.13 8.78
C ARG A 22 -5.66 8.12 9.55
N ARG A 23 -5.36 7.85 10.82
CA ARG A 23 -4.45 8.70 11.61
C ARG A 23 -3.02 8.60 11.10
N VAL A 24 -2.55 7.41 10.76
CA VAL A 24 -1.22 7.15 10.21
C VAL A 24 -1.10 7.81 8.83
N ASP A 25 -2.07 7.60 7.94
CA ASP A 25 -2.03 8.18 6.60
C ASP A 25 -1.94 9.72 6.63
N ARG A 26 -2.68 10.34 7.54
CA ARG A 26 -2.63 11.80 7.74
C ARG A 26 -1.33 12.28 8.32
N TRP A 27 -0.76 11.51 9.24
CA TRP A 27 0.55 11.82 9.80
C TRP A 27 1.62 11.72 8.70
N ILE A 28 1.58 10.71 7.83
CA ILE A 28 2.48 10.60 6.67
C ILE A 28 2.33 11.82 5.76
N ALA A 29 1.09 12.14 5.36
CA ALA A 29 0.81 13.30 4.49
C ALA A 29 1.34 14.62 5.06
N ALA A 30 1.23 14.80 6.38
CA ALA A 30 1.65 16.03 7.06
C ALA A 30 3.16 16.10 7.30
N THR A 31 3.81 14.97 7.58
CA THR A 31 5.20 14.96 8.10
C THR A 31 6.24 14.51 7.07
N GLN A 32 5.84 13.74 6.06
CA GLN A 32 6.75 13.18 5.06
C GLN A 32 6.76 13.99 3.75
N THR A 33 6.42 15.28 3.81
CA THR A 33 6.34 16.17 2.64
C THR A 33 7.65 16.26 1.87
N GLY A 34 8.80 16.17 2.55
CA GLY A 34 10.11 16.12 1.91
C GLY A 34 10.26 14.93 0.96
N ALA A 35 9.93 13.72 1.43
CA ALA A 35 9.96 12.51 0.60
C ALA A 35 8.89 12.56 -0.51
N LEU A 36 7.69 13.03 -0.19
CA LEU A 36 6.57 13.13 -1.14
C LEU A 36 6.79 14.19 -2.24
N ARG A 37 7.77 15.09 -2.09
CA ARG A 37 8.12 16.13 -3.07
C ARG A 37 9.51 15.94 -3.69
N ALA A 38 10.24 14.91 -3.26
CA ALA A 38 11.59 14.64 -3.75
C ALA A 38 11.59 14.19 -5.22
N ASP A 39 10.47 13.61 -5.68
CA ASP A 39 10.28 13.14 -7.05
C ASP A 39 8.97 13.72 -7.62
N PRO A 40 8.89 14.05 -8.93
CA PRO A 40 7.65 14.48 -9.57
C PRO A 40 6.54 13.42 -9.56
N SER A 41 6.87 12.13 -9.48
CA SER A 41 5.94 11.00 -9.38
C SER A 41 6.39 10.02 -8.27
N PRO A 42 6.21 10.38 -6.99
CA PRO A 42 6.67 9.56 -5.88
C PRO A 42 5.89 8.24 -5.81
N LEU A 43 6.57 7.16 -5.46
CA LEU A 43 5.96 5.84 -5.27
C LEU A 43 5.83 5.51 -3.77
N ALA A 44 4.61 5.20 -3.34
CA ALA A 44 4.36 4.60 -2.02
C ALA A 44 4.09 3.10 -2.16
N VAL A 45 4.66 2.30 -1.26
CA VAL A 45 4.50 0.84 -1.24
C VAL A 45 3.70 0.44 0.00
N ASP A 46 2.54 -0.17 -0.20
CA ASP A 46 1.71 -0.75 0.86
C ASP A 46 2.00 -2.26 0.98
N LEU A 47 2.81 -2.63 1.97
CA LEU A 47 3.24 -4.01 2.18
C LEU A 47 2.27 -4.75 3.10
N GLY A 48 1.56 -5.73 2.53
CA GLY A 48 0.60 -6.57 3.25
C GLY A 48 -0.74 -5.88 3.44
N TYR A 49 -1.39 -5.51 2.33
CA TYR A 49 -2.72 -4.88 2.38
C TYR A 49 -3.82 -5.82 2.90
N GLY A 50 -3.54 -7.12 3.03
CA GLY A 50 -4.42 -8.07 3.69
C GLY A 50 -5.58 -8.52 2.82
N ALA A 51 -6.70 -8.92 3.45
CA ALA A 51 -7.80 -9.60 2.77
C ALA A 51 -8.52 -8.73 1.72
N SER A 52 -8.30 -7.41 1.73
CA SER A 52 -8.91 -6.48 0.80
C SER A 52 -7.98 -5.29 0.59
N PRO A 53 -7.82 -4.76 -0.64
CA PRO A 53 -6.91 -3.65 -0.94
C PRO A 53 -7.45 -2.27 -0.51
N ILE A 54 -8.50 -2.23 0.32
CA ILE A 54 -9.13 -0.96 0.74
C ILE A 54 -8.13 -0.03 1.43
N THR A 55 -7.22 -0.56 2.24
CA THR A 55 -6.16 0.25 2.88
C THR A 55 -5.26 0.92 1.84
N THR A 56 -4.92 0.22 0.76
CA THR A 56 -4.12 0.72 -0.35
C THR A 56 -4.83 1.88 -1.07
N PHE A 57 -6.14 1.78 -1.31
CA PHE A 57 -6.93 2.87 -1.91
C PHE A 57 -7.07 4.08 -0.98
N GLU A 58 -7.21 3.82 0.32
CA GLU A 58 -7.34 4.85 1.33
C GLU A 58 -6.07 5.71 1.45
N ILE A 59 -4.89 5.07 1.53
CA ILE A 59 -3.63 5.80 1.56
C ILE A 59 -3.37 6.52 0.22
N TYR A 60 -3.69 5.88 -0.92
CA TYR A 60 -3.65 6.54 -2.25
C TYR A 60 -4.43 7.84 -2.24
N THR A 61 -5.71 7.79 -1.86
CA THR A 61 -6.60 8.96 -1.86
C THR A 61 -6.06 10.07 -0.97
N ARG A 62 -5.50 9.73 0.20
CA ARG A 62 -4.99 10.70 1.17
C ARG A 62 -3.68 11.33 0.75
N LEU A 63 -2.73 10.54 0.24
CA LEU A 63 -1.44 11.05 -0.17
C LEU A 63 -1.52 11.84 -1.49
N ARG A 64 -2.42 11.46 -2.42
CA ARG A 64 -2.67 12.21 -3.66
C ARG A 64 -3.15 13.64 -3.42
N ALA A 65 -3.82 13.90 -2.30
CA ALA A 65 -4.23 15.25 -1.93
C ALA A 65 -3.04 16.20 -1.69
N VAL A 66 -1.85 15.68 -1.36
CA VAL A 66 -0.63 16.46 -1.11
C VAL A 66 0.50 16.19 -2.12
N ALA A 67 0.42 15.08 -2.87
CA ALA A 67 1.32 14.69 -3.95
C ALA A 67 0.49 14.23 -5.17
N PRO A 68 0.04 15.17 -6.03
CA PRO A 68 -0.94 14.89 -7.09
C PRO A 68 -0.50 13.92 -8.19
N HIS A 69 0.75 13.49 -8.21
CA HIS A 69 1.31 12.55 -9.19
C HIS A 69 1.79 11.26 -8.52
N LEU A 70 1.51 11.08 -7.23
CA LEU A 70 1.89 9.89 -6.49
C LEU A 70 1.28 8.62 -7.10
N GLU A 71 2.05 7.54 -7.08
CA GLU A 71 1.61 6.19 -7.36
C GLU A 71 1.62 5.35 -6.08
N VAL A 72 0.73 4.35 -6.00
CA VAL A 72 0.74 3.37 -4.92
C VAL A 72 0.80 1.96 -5.50
N VAL A 73 1.71 1.15 -4.99
CA VAL A 73 1.79 -0.28 -5.26
C VAL A 73 1.46 -1.05 -3.99
N GLY A 74 0.41 -1.86 -4.05
CA GLY A 74 0.08 -2.82 -3.00
C GLY A 74 0.81 -4.14 -3.21
N ILE A 75 1.42 -4.69 -2.16
CA ILE A 75 2.08 -5.99 -2.16
C ILE A 75 1.33 -6.91 -1.21
N GLU A 76 1.05 -8.13 -1.65
CA GLU A 76 0.46 -9.18 -0.82
C GLU A 76 1.08 -10.53 -1.20
N ILE A 77 1.22 -11.42 -0.22
CA ILE A 77 1.90 -12.71 -0.40
C ILE A 77 0.91 -13.79 -0.89
N GLU A 78 -0.37 -13.63 -0.55
CA GLU A 78 -1.42 -14.59 -0.89
C GLU A 78 -1.96 -14.30 -2.31
N PRO A 79 -1.82 -15.23 -3.28
CA PRO A 79 -2.20 -15.00 -4.68
C PRO A 79 -3.69 -14.74 -4.94
N GLU A 80 -4.60 -15.34 -4.18
CA GLU A 80 -6.04 -15.08 -4.31
C GLU A 80 -6.37 -13.64 -3.90
N ARG A 81 -5.76 -13.14 -2.82
CA ARG A 81 -5.88 -11.73 -2.39
C ARG A 81 -5.33 -10.78 -3.46
N VAL A 82 -4.20 -11.13 -4.10
CA VAL A 82 -3.65 -10.39 -5.23
C VAL A 82 -4.62 -10.34 -6.41
N THR A 83 -5.21 -11.49 -6.76
CA THR A 83 -6.17 -11.59 -7.86
C THR A 83 -7.42 -10.76 -7.58
N ALA A 84 -7.96 -10.82 -6.36
CA ALA A 84 -9.09 -10.00 -5.94
C ALA A 84 -8.76 -8.50 -6.00
N GLY A 85 -7.56 -8.11 -5.56
CA GLY A 85 -7.09 -6.72 -5.64
C GLY A 85 -6.98 -6.19 -7.06
N LEU A 86 -6.38 -6.98 -7.97
CA LEU A 86 -6.28 -6.64 -9.39
C LEU A 86 -7.66 -6.54 -10.06
N THR A 87 -8.59 -7.44 -9.71
CA THR A 87 -9.97 -7.40 -10.22
C THR A 87 -10.67 -6.12 -9.82
N LEU A 88 -10.57 -5.72 -8.54
CA LEU A 88 -11.13 -4.46 -8.07
C LEU A 88 -10.48 -3.25 -8.74
N LEU A 89 -9.15 -3.25 -8.89
CA LEU A 89 -8.44 -2.17 -9.58
C LEU A 89 -8.88 -2.02 -11.05
N ALA A 90 -9.09 -3.14 -11.74
CA ALA A 90 -9.60 -3.13 -13.12
C ALA A 90 -11.03 -2.57 -13.21
N ALA A 91 -11.87 -2.83 -12.22
CA ALA A 91 -13.24 -2.31 -12.16
C ALA A 91 -13.33 -0.80 -11.86
N LEU A 92 -12.25 -0.20 -11.36
CA LEU A 92 -12.17 1.22 -11.02
C LEU A 92 -11.51 2.09 -12.11
N ARG A 93 -11.00 1.47 -13.19
CA ARG A 93 -10.45 2.14 -14.37
C ARG A 93 -11.51 2.38 -15.42
#